data_AF-A0A1I0P406-F1
#
_entry.id   AF-A0A1I0P406-F1
#
_cell.length_a   1.000
_cell.length_b   1.000
_cell.length_c   1.000
_cell.angle_alpha   90.00
_cell.angle_beta   90.00
_cell.angle_gamma   90.00
#
_symmetry.space_group_name_H-M   'P 1'
#
loop_
_entity.id
_entity.type
_entity.pdbx_description
1 polymer ?
#
loop_
_entity_poly.entity_id
_entity_poly.type
_entity_poly.pdbx_seq_one_letter_code
_entity_poly.pdbx_strand_id
1 'polypeptide(L)'
;MREFDSTITIFAFSDLRLVDRNAYSIDLNQKTNGLVILYIDGKSADFVHDAYEEEVRAIDHLVDNQQAIFPKVKAALSKLGRDTNSLGLYSASVQDKIEDRYALITLNFIDDEGETIKLTLNKDSIVYTKTP
;
A
#
# COMPACT_ATOMS: atom_id res chain seq x y z
N MET A 1 -4.41 17.07 -15.60
CA MET A 1 -4.26 16.99 -14.14
C MET A 1 -5.28 16.01 -13.65
N ARG A 2 -4.87 14.94 -12.95
CA ARG A 2 -5.79 13.93 -12.43
C ARG A 2 -6.00 14.24 -10.95
N GLU A 3 -7.25 14.36 -10.55
CA GLU A 3 -7.63 14.46 -9.14
C GLU A 3 -7.59 13.05 -8.54
N PHE A 4 -7.00 12.94 -7.34
CA PHE A 4 -7.02 11.71 -6.55
C PHE A 4 -7.91 11.92 -5.34
N ASP A 5 -8.72 10.91 -5.03
CA ASP A 5 -9.31 10.82 -3.70
C ASP A 5 -8.21 10.57 -2.66
N SER A 6 -8.45 10.92 -1.40
CA SER A 6 -7.56 10.59 -0.28
C SER A 6 -7.38 9.08 -0.07
N THR A 7 -8.21 8.26 -0.72
CA THR A 7 -8.18 6.81 -0.63
C THR A 7 -8.19 6.13 -1.99
N ILE A 8 -7.53 4.99 -2.07
CA ILE A 8 -7.61 4.05 -3.20
C ILE A 8 -8.15 2.70 -2.73
N THR A 9 -8.70 1.92 -3.65
CA THR A 9 -9.15 0.55 -3.36
C THR A 9 -8.16 -0.46 -3.92
N ILE A 10 -7.39 -1.09 -3.04
CA ILE A 10 -6.41 -2.12 -3.39
C ILE A 10 -6.50 -3.34 -2.45
N PHE A 11 -6.33 -4.53 -3.02
CA PHE A 11 -6.30 -5.82 -2.32
C PHE A 11 -7.59 -6.13 -1.52
N ALA A 12 -8.75 -5.64 -1.94
CA ALA A 12 -10.03 -5.87 -1.27
C ALA A 12 -10.41 -7.36 -1.11
N PHE A 13 -9.96 -8.23 -2.01
CA PHE A 13 -10.22 -9.67 -1.95
C PHE A 13 -9.09 -10.48 -1.34
N SER A 14 -8.15 -9.82 -0.66
CA SER A 14 -7.05 -10.49 0.02
C SER A 14 -7.46 -11.11 1.35
N ASP A 15 -6.50 -11.76 1.99
CA ASP A 15 -6.60 -12.28 3.34
C ASP A 15 -6.06 -11.30 4.40
N LEU A 16 -5.86 -10.03 4.04
CA LEU A 16 -5.57 -8.96 4.99
C LEU A 16 -6.77 -8.66 5.90
N ARG A 17 -6.50 -7.99 7.01
CA ARG A 17 -7.48 -7.57 8.02
C ARG A 17 -7.88 -6.12 7.85
N LEU A 18 -9.10 -5.82 8.29
CA LEU A 18 -9.63 -4.47 8.28
C LEU A 18 -8.83 -3.61 9.27
N VAL A 19 -8.45 -2.42 8.84
CA VAL A 19 -7.72 -1.46 9.67
C VAL A 19 -8.71 -0.52 10.36
N ASP A 20 -8.63 -0.42 11.68
CA ASP A 20 -9.20 0.69 12.43
C ASP A 20 -8.21 1.85 12.41
N ARG A 21 -8.54 2.87 11.62
CA ARG A 21 -7.69 4.04 11.41
C ARG A 21 -7.66 4.97 12.61
N ASN A 22 -8.70 4.97 13.45
CA ASN A 22 -8.75 5.81 14.65
C ASN A 22 -7.88 5.23 15.76
N ALA A 23 -7.85 3.91 15.87
CA ALA A 23 -7.11 3.19 16.90
C ALA A 23 -5.69 2.79 16.47
N TYR A 24 -5.33 2.96 15.19
CA TYR A 24 -4.08 2.47 14.62
C TYR A 24 -3.89 0.97 14.93
N SER A 25 -4.91 0.19 14.60
CA SER A 25 -4.98 -1.25 14.88
C SER A 25 -5.74 -2.00 13.78
N ILE A 26 -5.82 -3.32 13.91
CA ILE A 26 -6.58 -4.17 12.98
C ILE A 26 -7.70 -4.93 13.69
N ASP A 27 -8.80 -5.17 12.98
CA ASP A 27 -9.83 -6.11 13.39
C ASP A 27 -9.53 -7.49 12.80
N LEU A 28 -9.03 -8.40 13.64
CA LEU A 28 -8.69 -9.77 13.25
C LEU A 28 -9.90 -10.60 12.78
N ASN A 29 -11.13 -10.20 13.14
CA ASN A 29 -12.36 -10.89 12.76
C ASN A 29 -12.93 -10.41 11.43
N GLN A 30 -12.44 -9.30 10.90
CA GLN A 30 -12.92 -8.69 9.66
C GLN A 30 -11.83 -8.67 8.59
N LYS A 31 -12.18 -9.15 7.40
CA LYS A 31 -11.31 -9.02 6.23
C LYS A 31 -11.29 -7.56 5.77
N THR A 32 -10.18 -7.18 5.15
CA THR A 32 -10.06 -5.86 4.53
C THR A 32 -11.16 -5.61 3.50
N ASN A 33 -11.60 -4.37 3.38
CA ASN A 33 -12.43 -3.90 2.26
C ASN A 33 -11.56 -3.28 1.14
N GLY A 34 -10.24 -3.28 1.31
CA GLY A 34 -9.25 -2.74 0.38
C GLY A 34 -9.16 -1.22 0.35
N LEU A 35 -9.93 -0.48 1.17
CA LEU A 35 -9.86 0.96 1.21
C LEU A 35 -8.60 1.41 1.97
N VAL A 36 -7.67 2.03 1.27
CA VAL A 36 -6.34 2.39 1.76
C VAL A 36 -6.11 3.88 1.56
N ILE A 37 -5.52 4.57 2.54
CA ILE A 37 -5.18 5.99 2.41
C ILE A 37 -4.00 6.12 1.43
N LEU A 38 -4.13 7.00 0.44
CA LEU A 38 -3.07 7.31 -0.51
C LEU A 38 -2.38 8.61 -0.12
N TYR A 39 -1.05 8.54 -0.01
CA TYR A 39 -0.19 9.70 0.16
C TYR A 39 0.69 9.92 -1.06
N ILE A 40 0.85 11.18 -1.47
CA ILE A 40 1.76 11.64 -2.53
C ILE A 40 2.51 12.84 -1.95
N ASP A 41 3.84 12.89 -2.08
CA ASP A 41 4.68 13.94 -1.46
C ASP A 41 4.41 14.11 0.06
N GLY A 42 4.18 12.99 0.76
CA GLY A 42 3.85 12.98 2.20
C GLY A 42 2.51 13.62 2.58
N LYS A 43 1.70 14.06 1.62
CA LYS A 43 0.36 14.64 1.82
C LYS A 43 -0.69 13.65 1.39
N SER A 44 -1.87 13.72 2.00
CA SER A 44 -3.02 12.96 1.50
C SER A 44 -3.32 13.40 0.05
N ALA A 45 -3.61 12.42 -0.82
CA ALA A 45 -3.62 12.65 -2.27
C ALA A 45 -4.66 13.67 -2.76
N ASP A 46 -5.74 13.88 -1.99
CA ASP A 46 -6.75 14.92 -2.21
C ASP A 46 -6.22 16.36 -2.05
N PHE A 47 -5.08 16.54 -1.38
CA PHE A 47 -4.38 17.83 -1.27
C PHE A 47 -3.26 18.00 -2.32
N VAL A 48 -3.05 17.03 -3.20
CA VAL A 48 -2.02 17.10 -4.24
C VAL A 48 -2.64 17.60 -5.53
N HIS A 49 -2.28 18.83 -5.89
CA HIS A 49 -2.80 19.49 -7.08
C HIS A 49 -2.08 19.06 -8.36
N ASP A 50 -0.77 18.77 -8.29
CA ASP A 50 0.03 18.40 -9.45
C ASP A 50 0.80 17.10 -9.17
N ALA A 51 0.18 15.95 -9.46
CA ALA A 51 0.89 14.67 -9.47
C ALA A 51 1.66 14.52 -10.79
N TYR A 52 2.90 14.03 -10.71
CA TYR A 52 3.73 13.74 -11.89
C TYR A 52 3.19 12.54 -12.68
N GLU A 53 3.50 12.48 -13.97
CA GLU A 53 3.01 11.42 -14.85
C GLU A 53 3.45 10.02 -14.35
N GLU A 54 4.67 9.90 -13.85
CA GLU A 54 5.22 8.67 -13.29
C GLU A 54 4.53 8.22 -11.99
N GLU A 55 4.04 9.16 -11.18
CA GLU A 55 3.27 8.88 -9.97
C GLU A 55 1.89 8.35 -10.33
N VAL A 56 1.20 9.04 -11.25
CA VAL A 56 -0.10 8.61 -11.76
C VAL A 56 0.01 7.21 -12.36
N ARG A 57 1.03 6.99 -13.19
CA ARG A 57 1.27 5.70 -13.85
C ARG A 57 1.54 4.58 -12.84
N ALA A 58 2.24 4.86 -11.75
CA ALA A 58 2.48 3.89 -10.68
C ALA A 58 1.19 3.53 -9.92
N ILE A 59 0.38 4.54 -9.58
CA ILE A 59 -0.90 4.32 -8.89
C ILE A 59 -1.84 3.51 -9.77
N ASP A 60 -2.00 3.89 -11.03
CA ASP A 60 -2.86 3.17 -11.99
C ASP A 60 -2.42 1.73 -12.16
N HIS A 61 -1.12 1.51 -12.38
CA HIS A 61 -0.60 0.16 -12.53
C HIS A 61 -0.88 -0.71 -11.30
N LEU A 62 -0.72 -0.15 -10.09
CA LEU A 62 -1.04 -0.85 -8.85
C LEU A 62 -2.53 -1.20 -8.78
N VAL A 63 -3.42 -0.27 -9.12
CA VAL A 63 -4.88 -0.47 -9.09
C VAL A 63 -5.33 -1.49 -10.12
N ASP A 64 -4.76 -1.49 -11.31
CA ASP A 64 -5.19 -2.35 -12.41
C ASP A 64 -4.61 -3.78 -12.31
N ASN A 65 -3.47 -3.96 -11.63
CA ASN A 65 -2.73 -5.22 -11.62
C ASN A 65 -2.65 -5.90 -10.25
N GLN A 66 -3.59 -5.58 -9.35
CA GLN A 66 -3.60 -6.08 -7.96
C GLN A 66 -3.50 -7.60 -7.85
N GLN A 67 -4.17 -8.34 -8.74
CA GLN A 67 -4.16 -9.81 -8.74
C GLN A 67 -2.76 -10.40 -8.98
N ALA A 68 -1.94 -9.72 -9.79
CA ALA A 68 -0.57 -10.14 -10.07
C ALA A 68 0.43 -9.62 -9.02
N ILE A 69 0.14 -8.46 -8.41
CA ILE A 69 1.00 -7.82 -7.41
C ILE A 69 0.84 -8.47 -6.03
N PHE A 70 -0.39 -8.75 -5.60
CA PHE A 70 -0.66 -9.23 -4.23
C PHE A 70 0.09 -10.52 -3.86
N PRO A 71 0.20 -11.55 -4.73
CA PRO A 71 0.99 -12.74 -4.41
C PRO A 71 2.46 -12.44 -4.11
N LYS A 72 3.04 -11.42 -4.78
CA LYS A 72 4.43 -11.00 -4.56
C LYS A 72 4.59 -10.25 -3.25
N VAL A 73 3.62 -9.40 -2.91
CA VAL A 73 3.51 -8.75 -1.60
C VAL A 73 3.43 -9.80 -0.49
N LYS A 74 2.52 -10.77 -0.62
CA LYS A 74 2.37 -11.87 0.34
C LYS A 74 3.65 -12.69 0.49
N ALA A 75 4.32 -13.02 -0.61
CA ALA A 75 5.60 -13.72 -0.56
C ALA A 75 6.70 -12.89 0.13
N ALA A 76 6.72 -11.57 -0.06
CA ALA A 76 7.65 -10.69 0.64
C ALA A 76 7.36 -10.61 2.15
N LEU A 77 6.10 -10.48 2.56
CA LEU A 77 5.69 -10.50 3.97
C LEU A 77 6.04 -11.84 4.64
N SER A 78 5.80 -12.96 3.95
CA SER A 78 6.14 -14.29 4.46
C SER A 78 7.65 -14.46 4.71
N LYS A 79 8.51 -13.89 3.87
CA LYS A 79 9.97 -13.87 4.09
C LYS A 79 10.38 -13.08 5.34
N LEU A 80 9.55 -12.14 5.77
CA LEU A 80 9.73 -11.40 7.04
C LEU A 80 9.10 -12.11 8.24
N GLY A 81 8.58 -13.33 8.05
CA GLY A 81 7.89 -14.07 9.12
C GLY A 81 6.52 -13.49 9.48
N ARG A 82 5.90 -12.72 8.58
CA ARG A 82 4.56 -12.15 8.78
C ARG A 82 3.54 -12.88 7.91
N ASP A 83 2.39 -13.21 8.50
CA ASP A 83 1.22 -13.74 7.79
C ASP A 83 0.29 -12.58 7.43
N THR A 84 -0.24 -12.56 6.21
CA THR A 84 -1.23 -11.56 5.80
C THR A 84 -2.51 -11.62 6.64
N ASN A 85 -2.83 -12.79 7.22
CA ASN A 85 -3.98 -12.97 8.11
C ASN A 85 -3.89 -12.21 9.45
N SER A 86 -2.71 -11.73 9.82
CA SER A 86 -2.49 -10.90 11.02
C SER A 86 -2.05 -9.48 10.65
N LEU A 87 -2.29 -9.05 9.40
CA LEU A 87 -1.88 -7.74 8.91
C LEU A 87 -3.01 -7.00 8.26
N GLY A 88 -3.05 -5.69 8.48
CA GLY A 88 -3.87 -4.74 7.75
C GLY A 88 -3.00 -3.82 6.89
N LEU A 89 -3.49 -3.44 5.71
CA LEU A 89 -2.83 -2.42 4.88
C LEU A 89 -3.36 -1.04 5.27
N TYR A 90 -2.56 -0.28 5.98
CA TYR A 90 -2.93 1.01 6.55
C TYR A 90 -2.91 2.13 5.51
N SER A 91 -1.82 2.22 4.74
CA SER A 91 -1.65 3.27 3.72
C SER A 91 -0.73 2.84 2.59
N ALA A 92 -0.85 3.55 1.47
CA ALA A 92 0.09 3.51 0.37
C ALA A 92 0.69 4.91 0.19
N SER A 93 1.99 4.99 -0.05
CA SER A 93 2.71 6.26 -0.20
C SER A 93 3.57 6.25 -1.44
N VAL A 94 3.27 7.12 -2.40
CA VAL A 94 4.11 7.36 -3.56
C VAL A 94 5.38 8.09 -3.10
N GLN A 95 6.52 7.66 -3.64
CA GLN A 95 7.84 8.23 -3.34
C GLN A 95 8.34 9.04 -4.52
N ASP A 96 9.15 10.06 -4.26
CA ASP A 96 9.77 10.90 -5.29
C ASP A 96 10.78 10.12 -6.17
N LYS A 97 11.22 8.94 -5.71
CA LYS A 97 12.16 8.11 -6.46
C LYS A 97 11.46 7.44 -7.64
N ILE A 98 12.00 7.66 -8.83
CA ILE A 98 11.51 7.09 -10.09
C ILE A 98 12.46 5.99 -10.57
N GLU A 99 11.90 4.83 -10.92
CA GLU A 99 12.60 3.72 -11.56
C GLU A 99 11.74 3.17 -12.70
N ASP A 100 12.34 2.81 -13.83
CA ASP A 100 11.63 2.27 -15.00
C ASP A 100 10.42 3.11 -15.48
N ARG A 101 10.47 4.42 -15.23
CA ARG A 101 9.39 5.40 -15.50
C ARG A 101 8.14 5.24 -14.62
N TYR A 102 8.30 4.66 -13.43
CA TYR A 102 7.29 4.58 -12.39
C TYR A 102 7.85 5.19 -11.10
N ALA A 103 7.04 5.95 -10.39
CA ALA A 103 7.35 6.27 -9.00
C ALA A 103 7.29 4.99 -8.15
N LEU A 104 8.14 4.91 -7.14
CA LEU A 104 8.05 3.83 -6.16
C LEU A 104 6.82 4.01 -5.27
N ILE A 105 6.18 2.91 -4.87
CA ILE A 105 5.06 2.93 -3.92
C ILE A 105 5.44 2.15 -2.67
N THR A 106 5.37 2.79 -1.51
CA THR A 106 5.51 2.12 -0.22
C THR A 106 4.14 1.72 0.30
N LEU A 107 3.95 0.42 0.51
CA LEU A 107 2.82 -0.16 1.21
C LEU A 107 3.15 -0.25 2.70
N ASN A 108 2.34 0.37 3.54
CA ASN A 108 2.52 0.39 4.99
C ASN A 108 1.49 -0.54 5.63
N PHE A 109 1.96 -1.66 6.15
CA PHE A 109 1.17 -2.63 6.89
C PHE A 109 1.28 -2.37 8.38
N ILE A 110 0.27 -2.84 9.11
CA ILE A 110 0.22 -2.83 10.56
C ILE A 110 -0.27 -4.20 11.06
N ASP A 111 0.30 -4.71 12.14
CA ASP A 111 -0.17 -5.93 12.80
C ASP A 111 -1.09 -5.63 14.01
N ASP A 112 -1.49 -6.69 14.71
CA ASP A 112 -2.35 -6.63 15.89
C ASP A 112 -1.65 -6.08 17.14
N GLU A 113 -0.32 -5.99 17.13
CA GLU A 113 0.48 -5.36 18.18
C GLU A 113 0.74 -3.86 17.89
N GLY A 114 0.31 -3.37 16.72
CA GLY A 114 0.54 -2.00 16.27
C GLY A 114 1.92 -1.78 15.64
N GLU A 115 2.66 -2.86 15.37
CA GLU A 115 3.94 -2.82 14.69
C GLU A 115 3.73 -2.53 13.20
N THR A 116 4.57 -1.67 12.62
CA THR A 116 4.45 -1.28 11.22
C THR A 116 5.48 -1.99 10.35
N ILE A 117 5.04 -2.58 9.25
CA ILE A 117 5.90 -3.20 8.23
C ILE A 117 5.78 -2.43 6.93
N LYS A 118 6.91 -2.10 6.30
CA LYS A 118 6.93 -1.33 5.04
C LYS A 118 7.50 -2.17 3.92
N LEU A 119 6.77 -2.24 2.81
CA LEU A 119 7.22 -2.84 1.56
C LEU A 119 7.21 -1.80 0.45
N THR A 120 8.33 -1.60 -0.23
CA THR A 120 8.40 -0.70 -1.39
C THR A 120 8.34 -1.51 -2.68
N LEU A 121 7.36 -1.15 -3.51
CA LEU A 121 7.09 -1.70 -4.82
C LEU A 121 7.65 -0.78 -5.90
N ASN A 122 8.42 -1.34 -6.82
CA ASN A 122 8.65 -0.76 -8.16
C ASN A 122 7.79 -1.55 -9.14
N LYS A 123 6.68 -0.96 -9.62
CA LYS A 123 5.72 -1.52 -10.58
C LYS A 123 5.19 -2.92 -10.20
N ASP A 124 6.01 -3.93 -10.43
CA ASP A 124 5.72 -5.35 -10.30
C ASP A 124 6.61 -6.08 -9.29
N SER A 125 7.59 -5.40 -8.69
CA SER A 125 8.66 -6.02 -7.90
C SER A 125 8.81 -5.34 -6.54
N ILE A 126 8.98 -6.13 -5.49
CA ILE A 126 9.34 -5.61 -4.16
C ILE A 126 10.84 -5.32 -4.16
N VAL A 127 11.21 -4.06 -4.03
CA VAL A 127 12.60 -3.57 -4.12
C VAL A 127 13.21 -3.24 -2.76
N TYR A 128 12.37 -3.02 -1.75
CA TYR A 128 12.82 -2.76 -0.39
C TYR A 128 11.81 -3.26 0.65
N THR A 129 12.34 -3.73 1.78
CA THR A 129 11.55 -4.19 2.93
C THR A 129 12.14 -3.60 4.20
N LYS A 130 11.30 -3.03 5.07
CA LYS A 130 11.71 -2.54 6.39
C LYS A 130 10.74 -3.02 7.47
N THR A 131 11.30 -3.66 8.47
CA THR A 131 10.69 -3.88 9.79
C THR A 131 11.24 -2.82 10.75
N PRO A 132 10.59 -2.54 11.89
CA PRO A 132 11.15 -1.70 12.93
C PRO A 132 12.50 -2.19 13.43
#